data_AF-A0A553K4V6-F1
#
_entry.id   AF-A0A553K4V6-F1
#
_cell.length_a   1.000
_cell.length_b   1.000
_cell.length_c   1.000
_cell.angle_alpha   90.00
_cell.angle_beta   90.00
_cell.angle_gamma   90.00
#
_symmetry.space_group_name_H-M   'P 1'
#
loop_
_entity.id
_entity.type
_entity.pdbx_description
1 polymer ?
#
loop_
_entity_poly.entity_id
_entity_poly.type
_entity_poly.pdbx_seq_one_letter_code
_entity_poly.pdbx_strand_id
1 'polypeptide(L)'
;MDVIQTPAGFRVEDLPAPLEWLELALPDGWSRAPGPEEDVLVFGQGHLVMRVRVRPEPRFGIDVEIDNTSEEDLLVTDSPVLVLHSAAPQLAWLGGATGRVVLPTPSGVGLFRQWRGNCGPPPGGTAADGIAIFGDGGWVRAGQSLGSGWRLEVLDGLPQEPGWLPERCFVTEGDDVDILAPDAAVSTVGLRESSDGDSTTLTGPVGVHPVRLSDARGTTSFDVGWHLQPSEIAAEAVGAARSDDLAAWLHVAGSARRVEDRAALDELDMLLGESFEAPTLWGVLAGLRAAATTELPVGGEAAAAADALLAADPGSELAPILMAQGVRVTVGPEAARGRPAMDWWAVLTGDYETLRHRVLEWVDYGLTTSVPPVHGARGVALACLWLAVHEQSEGQLEVARATVRTFARLLAIHSVDPDPQEVAWLLLADTWLFEA
;
A
#
# COMPACT_ATOMS: atom_id res chain seq x y z
N MET A 1 18.64 -24.72 -8.42
CA MET A 1 18.36 -24.32 -7.04
C MET A 1 19.57 -24.69 -6.22
N ASP A 2 20.35 -23.67 -5.91
CA ASP A 2 21.66 -23.83 -5.28
C ASP A 2 21.59 -23.24 -3.87
N VAL A 3 22.03 -24.01 -2.87
CA VAL A 3 22.07 -23.57 -1.47
C VAL A 3 23.49 -23.14 -1.13
N ILE A 4 23.66 -21.85 -0.88
CA ILE A 4 24.95 -21.22 -0.59
C ILE A 4 25.02 -20.86 0.89
N GLN A 5 26.06 -21.31 1.58
CA GLN A 5 26.34 -20.91 2.95
C GLN A 5 26.77 -19.43 2.97
N THR A 6 26.12 -18.58 3.77
CA THR A 6 26.54 -17.20 4.01
C THR A 6 27.16 -17.06 5.40
N PRO A 7 27.90 -15.99 5.70
CA PRO A 7 28.40 -15.73 7.06
C PRO A 7 27.29 -15.64 8.11
N ALA A 8 26.09 -15.18 7.71
CA ALA A 8 24.95 -14.97 8.57
C ALA A 8 23.92 -16.12 8.53
N GLY A 9 24.10 -17.15 7.69
CA GLY A 9 23.12 -18.22 7.52
C GLY A 9 23.27 -18.95 6.19
N PHE A 10 22.21 -18.93 5.37
CA PHE A 10 22.28 -19.47 4.01
C PHE A 10 21.37 -18.71 3.05
N ARG A 11 21.72 -18.81 1.77
CA ARG A 11 20.97 -18.29 0.63
C ARG A 11 20.56 -19.43 -0.29
N VAL A 12 19.38 -19.33 -0.87
CA VAL A 12 18.92 -20.19 -1.97
C VAL A 12 18.80 -19.35 -3.22
N GLU A 13 19.52 -19.73 -4.26
CA GLU A 13 19.51 -19.08 -5.57
C GLU A 13 18.83 -19.97 -6.62
N ASP A 14 18.60 -19.40 -7.81
CA ASP A 14 17.85 -20.01 -8.91
C ASP A 14 16.45 -20.45 -8.49
N LEU A 15 15.74 -19.52 -7.84
CA LEU A 15 14.36 -19.71 -7.41
C LEU A 15 13.38 -19.49 -8.57
N PRO A 16 12.16 -20.06 -8.49
CA PRO A 16 11.11 -19.75 -9.45
C PRO A 16 10.69 -18.29 -9.36
N ALA A 17 10.47 -17.68 -10.52
CA ALA A 17 9.92 -16.33 -10.60
C ALA A 17 8.60 -16.24 -9.81
N PRO A 18 8.35 -15.11 -9.10
CA PRO A 18 9.12 -13.86 -9.11
C PRO A 18 10.29 -13.75 -8.12
N LEU A 19 10.58 -14.81 -7.36
CA LEU A 19 11.72 -14.82 -6.47
C LEU A 19 12.99 -15.10 -7.27
N GLU A 20 14.02 -14.27 -7.09
CA GLU A 20 15.34 -14.50 -7.68
C GLU A 20 16.20 -15.34 -6.72
N TRP A 21 16.20 -14.93 -5.44
CA TRP A 21 16.84 -15.65 -4.36
C TRP A 21 16.13 -15.35 -3.04
N LEU A 22 16.38 -16.18 -2.04
CA LEU A 22 16.00 -15.91 -0.66
C LEU A 22 17.16 -16.21 0.28
N GLU A 23 17.23 -15.47 1.38
CA GLU A 23 18.23 -15.64 2.41
C GLU A 23 17.56 -15.84 3.76
N LEU A 24 18.01 -16.85 4.51
CA LEU A 24 17.66 -17.01 5.91
C LEU A 24 18.86 -16.57 6.76
N ALA A 25 18.75 -15.37 7.31
CA ALA A 25 19.70 -14.84 8.28
C ALA A 25 19.38 -15.40 9.67
N LEU A 26 20.39 -15.98 10.30
CA LEU A 26 20.30 -16.61 11.62
C LEU A 26 20.78 -15.64 12.69
N PRO A 27 20.18 -15.68 13.90
CA PRO A 27 20.71 -14.96 15.04
C PRO A 27 22.13 -15.41 15.41
N ASP A 28 22.81 -14.60 16.22
CA ASP A 28 24.14 -14.93 16.72
C ASP A 28 24.15 -16.26 17.52
N GLY A 29 25.20 -17.05 17.32
CA GLY A 29 25.43 -18.32 18.04
C GLY A 29 24.87 -19.56 17.36
N TRP A 30 24.11 -19.41 16.27
CA TRP A 30 23.73 -20.54 15.42
C TRP A 30 24.89 -20.98 14.53
N SER A 31 25.13 -22.29 14.46
CA SER A 31 26.18 -22.88 13.62
C SER A 31 25.67 -24.08 12.84
N ARG A 32 26.17 -24.24 11.61
CA ARG A 32 25.83 -25.37 10.73
C ARG A 32 26.26 -26.69 11.38
N ALA A 33 25.34 -27.64 11.46
CA ALA A 33 25.58 -28.99 11.93
C ALA A 33 25.39 -30.00 10.79
N PRO A 34 25.93 -31.24 10.93
CA PRO A 34 25.66 -32.31 9.97
C PRO A 34 24.15 -32.62 9.92
N GLY A 35 23.59 -32.59 8.70
CA GLY A 35 22.19 -32.94 8.48
C GLY A 35 21.96 -34.45 8.36
N PRO A 36 20.76 -34.94 8.71
CA PRO A 36 20.41 -36.36 8.51
C PRO A 36 20.11 -36.71 7.04
N GLU A 37 19.74 -35.71 6.23
CA GLU A 37 19.29 -35.82 4.85
C GLU A 37 19.93 -34.69 4.02
N GLU A 38 20.07 -34.86 2.70
CA GLU A 38 20.71 -33.86 1.82
C GLU A 38 19.86 -32.58 1.65
N ASP A 39 18.54 -32.69 1.78
CA ASP A 39 17.55 -31.62 1.60
C ASP A 39 17.16 -30.89 2.91
N VAL A 40 17.76 -31.29 4.03
CA VAL A 40 17.54 -30.71 5.35
C VAL A 40 18.80 -30.00 5.84
N LEU A 41 18.73 -28.68 5.96
CA LEU A 41 19.79 -27.91 6.59
C LEU A 41 19.59 -27.93 8.11
N VAL A 42 20.64 -28.30 8.86
CA VAL A 42 20.58 -28.35 10.32
C VAL A 42 21.54 -27.34 10.92
N PHE A 43 21.06 -26.61 11.92
CA PHE A 43 21.83 -25.65 12.69
C PHE A 43 21.64 -25.92 14.18
N GLY A 44 22.66 -25.61 14.98
CA GLY A 44 22.62 -25.78 16.44
C GLY A 44 23.04 -24.52 17.18
N GLN A 45 22.39 -24.28 18.31
CA GLN A 45 22.72 -23.25 19.31
C GLN A 45 22.47 -23.83 20.71
N GLY A 46 23.54 -24.31 21.37
CA GLY A 46 23.40 -25.00 22.66
C GLY A 46 22.48 -26.23 22.55
N HIS A 47 21.36 -26.22 23.28
CA HIS A 47 20.34 -27.28 23.25
C HIS A 47 19.21 -27.05 22.24
N LEU A 48 19.28 -25.96 21.46
CA LEU A 48 18.36 -25.70 20.36
C LEU A 48 18.89 -26.29 19.06
N VAL A 49 18.02 -26.99 18.34
CA VAL A 49 18.31 -27.55 17.01
C VAL A 49 17.29 -26.99 16.03
N MET A 50 17.77 -26.32 14.98
CA MET A 50 16.95 -25.80 13.91
C MET A 50 17.09 -26.68 12.67
N ARG A 51 15.96 -27.06 12.10
CA ARG A 51 15.86 -27.80 10.84
C ARG A 51 15.17 -26.93 9.82
N VAL A 52 15.81 -26.76 8.67
CA VAL A 52 15.28 -25.98 7.55
C VAL A 52 15.12 -26.88 6.35
N ARG A 53 13.89 -27.00 5.86
CA ARG A 53 13.54 -27.78 4.68
C ARG A 53 13.15 -26.82 3.56
N VAL A 54 13.87 -26.86 2.46
CA VAL A 54 13.56 -26.08 1.25
C VAL A 54 12.89 -27.01 0.26
N ARG A 55 11.61 -26.76 -0.02
CA ARG A 55 10.83 -27.54 -0.98
C ARG A 55 10.98 -26.91 -2.36
N PRO A 56 11.43 -27.65 -3.38
CA PRO A 56 11.53 -27.14 -4.75
C PRO A 56 10.15 -27.07 -5.43
N GLU A 57 10.14 -26.65 -6.70
CA GLU A 57 8.96 -26.70 -7.58
C GLU A 57 8.27 -28.09 -7.58
N PRO A 58 6.95 -28.15 -7.86
CA PRO A 58 6.05 -27.07 -8.32
C PRO A 58 5.44 -26.23 -7.19
N ARG A 59 5.78 -26.49 -5.93
CA ARG A 59 5.29 -25.74 -4.77
C ARG A 59 6.47 -25.29 -3.93
N PHE A 60 7.17 -24.27 -4.42
CA PHE A 60 8.31 -23.73 -3.70
C PHE A 60 7.88 -23.27 -2.30
N GLY A 61 8.67 -23.63 -1.29
CA GLY A 61 8.40 -23.25 0.08
C GLY A 61 9.54 -23.56 1.02
N ILE A 62 9.48 -22.96 2.20
CA ILE A 62 10.47 -23.15 3.26
C ILE A 62 9.75 -23.49 4.57
N ASP A 63 10.20 -24.55 5.22
CA ASP A 63 9.76 -24.93 6.54
C ASP A 63 10.92 -24.85 7.51
N VAL A 64 10.73 -24.10 8.59
CA VAL A 64 11.72 -23.97 9.67
C VAL A 64 11.11 -24.52 10.95
N GLU A 65 11.88 -25.35 11.64
CA GLU A 65 11.49 -25.97 12.90
C GLU A 65 12.63 -25.81 13.90
N ILE A 66 12.34 -25.29 15.09
CA ILE A 66 13.31 -25.17 16.19
C ILE A 66 12.85 -26.05 17.34
N ASP A 67 13.66 -27.04 17.67
CA ASP A 67 13.41 -28.00 18.73
C ASP A 67 14.29 -27.70 19.95
N ASN A 68 13.71 -27.79 21.14
CA ASN A 68 14.48 -27.80 22.38
C ASN A 68 14.79 -29.25 22.80
N THR A 69 16.07 -29.59 22.74
CA THR A 69 16.59 -30.92 23.07
C THR A 69 17.02 -31.09 24.54
N SER A 70 16.87 -30.05 25.36
CA SER A 70 17.06 -30.16 26.82
C SER A 70 15.93 -30.95 27.47
N GLU A 71 16.17 -31.46 28.68
CA GLU A 71 15.20 -32.29 29.40
C GLU A 71 14.20 -31.46 30.23
N GLU A 72 14.58 -30.28 30.75
CA GLU A 72 13.70 -29.46 31.61
C GLU A 72 13.74 -27.95 31.33
N ASP A 73 14.68 -27.45 30.51
CA ASP A 73 14.88 -26.01 30.38
C ASP A 73 13.87 -25.34 29.44
N LEU A 74 13.47 -24.11 29.80
CA LEU A 74 12.82 -23.18 28.89
C LEU A 74 13.91 -22.36 28.20
N LEU A 75 14.04 -22.51 26.88
CA LEU A 75 15.03 -21.79 26.10
C LEU A 75 14.37 -20.67 25.30
N VAL A 76 15.07 -19.55 25.18
CA VAL A 76 14.65 -18.40 24.38
C VAL A 76 15.56 -18.31 23.17
N THR A 77 14.97 -18.06 22.01
CA THR A 77 15.69 -17.78 20.78
C THR A 77 15.12 -16.55 20.12
N ASP A 78 16.00 -15.73 19.56
CA ASP A 78 15.59 -14.71 18.62
C ASP A 78 15.06 -15.36 17.34
N SER A 79 14.23 -14.63 16.60
CA SER A 79 13.69 -15.13 15.34
C SER A 79 14.76 -15.04 14.23
N PRO A 80 14.97 -16.11 13.44
CA PRO A 80 15.60 -15.97 12.15
C PRO A 80 14.83 -14.99 11.27
N VAL A 81 15.55 -14.34 10.34
CA VAL A 81 14.98 -13.37 9.41
C VAL A 81 15.06 -13.92 7.99
N LEU A 82 13.92 -14.02 7.33
CA LEU A 82 13.82 -14.38 5.93
C LEU A 82 13.84 -13.11 5.07
N VAL A 83 14.87 -12.96 4.26
CA VAL A 83 15.00 -11.89 3.28
C VAL A 83 14.66 -12.46 1.92
N LEU A 84 13.64 -11.90 1.27
CA LEU A 84 13.26 -12.27 -0.08
C LEU A 84 13.91 -11.27 -1.05
N HIS A 85 14.26 -11.71 -2.25
CA HIS A 85 14.69 -10.83 -3.32
C HIS A 85 13.89 -11.06 -4.60
N SER A 86 13.46 -9.96 -5.19
CA SER A 86 12.65 -9.89 -6.40
C SER A 86 13.03 -8.64 -7.19
N ALA A 87 12.75 -8.65 -8.50
CA ALA A 87 13.05 -7.52 -9.37
C ALA A 87 12.28 -6.24 -9.00
N ALA A 88 11.07 -6.38 -8.43
CA ALA A 88 10.23 -5.27 -7.99
C ALA A 88 10.19 -5.17 -6.46
N PRO A 89 9.91 -3.96 -5.90
CA PRO A 89 9.69 -3.77 -4.47
C PRO A 89 8.58 -4.68 -3.93
N GLN A 90 8.79 -5.20 -2.73
CA GLN A 90 7.89 -6.17 -2.10
C GLN A 90 6.89 -5.46 -1.19
N LEU A 91 5.69 -6.01 -1.09
CA LEU A 91 4.64 -5.48 -0.24
C LEU A 91 4.24 -6.53 0.78
N ALA A 92 4.58 -6.25 2.04
CA ALA A 92 4.44 -7.20 3.12
C ALA A 92 3.32 -6.79 4.10
N TRP A 93 2.46 -7.75 4.39
CA TRP A 93 1.60 -7.75 5.56
C TRP A 93 2.07 -8.85 6.51
N LEU A 94 2.82 -8.46 7.53
CA LEU A 94 3.35 -9.37 8.56
C LEU A 94 2.51 -9.23 9.82
N GLY A 95 1.30 -9.78 9.75
CA GLY A 95 0.29 -9.60 10.78
C GLY A 95 0.53 -10.44 12.04
N GLY A 96 1.46 -11.39 12.09
CA GLY A 96 1.53 -12.37 13.17
C GLY A 96 1.19 -13.76 12.67
N ALA A 97 0.04 -14.29 13.04
CA ALA A 97 -0.45 -15.58 12.52
C ALA A 97 -0.84 -15.54 11.02
N THR A 98 -0.86 -14.35 10.41
CA THR A 98 -1.12 -14.16 8.98
C THR A 98 0.00 -13.33 8.35
N GLY A 99 0.91 -14.00 7.65
CA GLY A 99 1.98 -13.40 6.86
C GLY A 99 1.74 -13.51 5.36
N ARG A 100 1.86 -12.40 4.64
CA ARG A 100 1.72 -12.32 3.18
C ARG A 100 2.74 -11.34 2.62
N VAL A 101 3.49 -11.76 1.61
CA VAL A 101 4.36 -10.87 0.85
C VAL A 101 3.99 -10.96 -0.63
N VAL A 102 3.54 -9.85 -1.18
CA VAL A 102 3.30 -9.67 -2.60
C VAL A 102 4.61 -9.35 -3.28
N LEU A 103 4.88 -10.09 -4.35
CA LEU A 103 6.06 -10.01 -5.20
C LEU A 103 5.58 -9.62 -6.61
N PRO A 104 5.58 -8.32 -6.95
CA PRO A 104 5.10 -7.82 -8.23
C PRO A 104 5.92 -8.34 -9.41
N THR A 105 5.24 -8.56 -10.54
CA THR A 105 5.88 -8.78 -11.85
C THR A 105 5.13 -8.04 -12.94
N PRO A 106 5.77 -7.81 -14.10
CA PRO A 106 5.08 -7.21 -15.26
C PRO A 106 3.86 -7.99 -15.76
N SER A 107 3.73 -9.28 -15.44
CA SER A 107 2.70 -10.18 -15.98
C SER A 107 1.85 -10.89 -14.93
N GLY A 108 1.91 -10.46 -13.67
CA GLY A 108 1.23 -11.16 -12.58
C GLY A 108 1.80 -10.85 -11.20
N VAL A 109 1.33 -11.59 -10.19
CA VAL A 109 1.77 -11.45 -8.79
C VAL A 109 2.19 -12.80 -8.22
N GLY A 110 3.39 -12.86 -7.64
CA GLY A 110 3.72 -13.94 -6.71
C GLY A 110 3.28 -13.59 -5.30
N LEU A 111 2.65 -14.54 -4.61
CA LEU A 111 2.30 -14.43 -3.21
C LEU A 111 3.17 -15.38 -2.40
N PHE A 112 4.06 -14.83 -1.59
CA PHE A 112 4.77 -15.61 -0.58
C PHE A 112 3.99 -15.58 0.74
N ARG A 113 3.30 -16.68 1.02
CA ARG A 113 2.30 -16.77 2.09
C ARG A 113 2.75 -17.68 3.21
N GLN A 114 2.53 -17.22 4.44
CA GLN A 114 2.62 -18.04 5.63
C GLN A 114 1.45 -19.02 5.70
N TRP A 115 1.74 -20.30 5.91
CA TRP A 115 0.73 -21.33 6.11
C TRP A 115 0.70 -21.87 7.55
N ARG A 116 1.75 -21.64 8.33
CA ARG A 116 1.80 -21.90 9.78
C ARG A 116 2.82 -21.00 10.49
N GLY A 117 2.64 -20.86 11.81
CA GLY A 117 3.57 -20.16 12.70
C GLY A 117 3.13 -18.73 13.01
N ASN A 118 4.10 -17.92 13.45
CA ASN A 118 3.94 -16.50 13.72
C ASN A 118 4.94 -15.70 12.88
N CYS A 119 4.67 -14.43 12.57
CA CYS A 119 5.59 -13.60 11.81
C CYS A 119 5.53 -12.13 12.24
N GLY A 120 6.55 -11.36 11.91
CA GLY A 120 6.58 -9.93 12.17
C GLY A 120 7.71 -9.27 11.40
N PRO A 121 7.81 -7.93 11.45
CA PRO A 121 8.98 -7.24 10.96
C PRO A 121 10.23 -7.67 11.77
N PRO A 122 11.44 -7.56 11.20
CA PRO A 122 12.68 -7.83 11.92
C PRO A 122 12.84 -6.88 13.13
N PRO A 123 13.51 -7.32 14.21
CA PRO A 123 13.78 -6.46 15.36
C PRO A 123 14.53 -5.19 14.96
N GLY A 124 13.94 -4.02 15.24
CA GLY A 124 14.53 -2.71 14.90
C GLY A 124 14.47 -2.36 13.41
N GLY A 125 13.80 -3.17 12.58
CA GLY A 125 13.59 -2.93 11.15
C GLY A 125 12.11 -2.82 10.78
N THR A 126 11.86 -2.86 9.48
CA THR A 126 10.54 -2.78 8.85
C THR A 126 10.26 -4.05 8.06
N ALA A 127 9.01 -4.27 7.63
CA ALA A 127 8.69 -5.43 6.79
C ALA A 127 9.33 -5.36 5.38
N ALA A 128 9.96 -4.24 5.00
CA ALA A 128 10.80 -4.14 3.80
C ALA A 128 12.18 -4.78 4.00
N ASP A 129 12.66 -4.89 5.25
CA ASP A 129 13.98 -5.46 5.57
C ASP A 129 13.97 -6.99 5.65
N GLY A 130 12.78 -7.60 5.74
CA GLY A 130 12.59 -9.04 5.77
C GLY A 130 11.45 -9.49 6.67
N ILE A 131 11.44 -10.78 6.98
CA ILE A 131 10.38 -11.43 7.76
C ILE A 131 11.02 -12.11 8.97
N ALA A 132 10.73 -11.64 10.17
CA ALA A 132 11.02 -12.41 11.37
C ALA A 132 10.03 -13.58 11.44
N ILE A 133 10.49 -14.79 11.12
CA ILE A 133 9.63 -15.98 10.90
C ILE A 133 9.01 -16.58 12.17
N PHE A 134 9.29 -16.00 13.34
CA PHE A 134 8.65 -16.26 14.62
C PHE A 134 8.17 -14.97 15.32
N GLY A 135 8.13 -13.83 14.62
CA GLY A 135 7.86 -12.51 15.22
C GLY A 135 9.03 -12.03 16.07
N ASP A 136 8.77 -11.54 17.28
CA ASP A 136 9.81 -11.04 18.21
C ASP A 136 10.75 -12.14 18.79
N GLY A 137 10.65 -13.38 18.28
CA GLY A 137 11.34 -14.55 18.78
C GLY A 137 10.40 -15.53 19.46
N GLY A 138 10.95 -16.50 20.17
CA GLY A 138 10.14 -17.54 20.78
C GLY A 138 10.77 -18.20 21.99
N TRP A 139 9.91 -18.75 22.82
CA TRP A 139 10.27 -19.58 23.95
C TRP A 139 9.90 -21.03 23.63
N VAL A 140 10.85 -21.93 23.83
CA VAL A 140 10.71 -23.36 23.49
C VAL A 140 10.93 -24.16 24.76
N ARG A 141 9.87 -24.81 25.27
CA ARG A 141 10.00 -25.74 26.41
C ARG A 141 10.66 -27.03 25.97
N ALA A 142 11.27 -27.74 26.92
CA ALA A 142 11.78 -29.10 26.71
C ALA A 142 10.72 -29.98 26.02
N GLY A 143 11.11 -30.64 24.93
CA GLY A 143 10.22 -31.50 24.13
C GLY A 143 9.15 -30.78 23.30
N GLN A 144 9.19 -29.44 23.22
CA GLN A 144 8.36 -28.65 22.31
C GLN A 144 9.17 -28.11 21.13
N SER A 145 8.44 -27.64 20.12
CA SER A 145 9.02 -27.11 18.88
C SER A 145 8.30 -25.82 18.46
N LEU A 146 9.06 -24.89 17.89
CA LEU A 146 8.51 -23.78 17.11
C LEU A 146 8.51 -24.17 15.63
N GLY A 147 7.44 -23.85 14.93
CA GLY A 147 7.32 -24.14 13.50
C GLY A 147 6.91 -22.91 12.71
N SER A 148 7.63 -22.64 11.63
CA SER A 148 7.28 -21.64 10.63
C SER A 148 7.24 -22.29 9.26
N GLY A 149 6.29 -21.89 8.43
CA GLY A 149 6.11 -22.49 7.12
C GLY A 149 5.58 -21.48 6.12
N TRP A 150 6.26 -21.39 4.98
CA TRP A 150 5.98 -20.42 3.93
C TRP A 150 5.97 -21.07 2.56
N ARG A 151 5.14 -20.55 1.65
CA ARG A 151 5.01 -21.06 0.28
C ARG A 151 4.87 -19.92 -0.71
N LEU A 152 5.46 -20.11 -1.88
CA LEU A 152 5.22 -19.26 -3.03
C LEU A 152 4.05 -19.82 -3.85
N GLU A 153 3.10 -18.94 -4.14
CA GLU A 153 1.98 -19.18 -5.04
C GLU A 153 2.04 -18.12 -6.16
N VAL A 154 1.83 -18.52 -7.40
CA VAL A 154 1.69 -17.58 -8.53
C VAL A 154 0.20 -17.39 -8.77
N LEU A 155 -0.26 -16.14 -8.75
CA LEU A 155 -1.67 -15.79 -8.83
C LEU A 155 -1.99 -15.04 -10.12
N ASP A 156 -3.14 -15.38 -10.70
CA ASP A 156 -3.78 -14.63 -11.78
C ASP A 156 -4.66 -13.51 -11.16
N GLY A 157 -4.03 -12.51 -10.54
CA GLY A 157 -4.70 -11.34 -9.93
C GLY A 157 -4.32 -11.07 -8.48
N LEU A 158 -5.14 -10.26 -7.78
CA LEU A 158 -4.91 -9.89 -6.38
C LEU A 158 -4.96 -11.10 -5.43
N PRO A 159 -4.10 -11.13 -4.38
CA PRO A 159 -4.22 -12.07 -3.28
C PRO A 159 -5.60 -11.98 -2.62
N GLN A 160 -6.30 -13.13 -2.52
CA GLN A 160 -7.58 -13.18 -1.80
C GLN A 160 -7.39 -12.84 -0.32
N GLU A 161 -8.10 -11.85 0.17
CA GLU A 161 -8.04 -11.42 1.57
C GLU A 161 -8.63 -12.46 2.54
N PRO A 162 -8.20 -12.46 3.81
CA PRO A 162 -8.84 -13.30 4.81
C PRO A 162 -10.31 -12.89 4.98
N GLY A 163 -11.22 -13.84 5.05
CA GLY A 163 -12.66 -13.55 5.16
C GLY A 163 -13.10 -12.86 6.46
N TRP A 164 -12.21 -12.76 7.45
CA TRP A 164 -12.43 -12.00 8.68
C TRP A 164 -12.00 -10.52 8.56
N LEU A 165 -11.23 -10.17 7.52
CA LEU A 165 -10.78 -8.79 7.31
C LEU A 165 -12.00 -7.95 6.87
N PRO A 166 -12.30 -6.82 7.53
CA PRO A 166 -13.42 -5.98 7.15
C PRO A 166 -13.32 -5.50 5.70
N GLU A 167 -14.44 -5.53 4.97
CA GLU A 167 -14.48 -4.98 3.61
C GLU A 167 -14.11 -3.48 3.62
N ARG A 168 -14.62 -2.76 4.63
CA ARG A 168 -14.33 -1.34 4.89
C ARG A 168 -13.50 -1.19 6.16
N CYS A 169 -12.17 -1.26 6.03
CA CYS A 169 -11.24 -1.02 7.15
C CYS A 169 -11.12 0.48 7.51
N PHE A 170 -11.34 1.36 6.53
CA PHE A 170 -11.23 2.81 6.70
C PHE A 170 -12.56 3.44 6.31
N VAL A 171 -13.16 4.19 7.23
CA VAL A 171 -14.52 4.72 7.10
C VAL A 171 -14.59 6.19 7.50
N THR A 172 -15.69 6.86 7.17
CA THR A 172 -15.93 8.24 7.60
C THR A 172 -16.10 8.30 9.12
N GLU A 173 -15.72 9.42 9.75
CA GLU A 173 -16.02 9.69 11.15
C GLU A 173 -17.51 9.42 11.47
N GLY A 174 -17.76 8.63 12.51
CA GLY A 174 -19.09 8.24 12.96
C GLY A 174 -19.65 6.95 12.34
N ASP A 175 -19.01 6.40 11.30
CA ASP A 175 -19.34 5.08 10.77
C ASP A 175 -18.73 3.95 11.62
N ASP A 176 -19.32 2.76 11.51
CA ASP A 176 -18.90 1.54 12.19
C ASP A 176 -17.96 0.70 11.31
N VAL A 177 -17.02 -0.03 11.94
CA VAL A 177 -16.20 -1.06 11.29
C VAL A 177 -16.54 -2.43 11.87
N ASP A 178 -17.05 -3.33 11.03
CA ASP A 178 -17.46 -4.67 11.45
C ASP A 178 -16.43 -5.74 11.11
N ILE A 179 -16.04 -6.51 12.13
CA ILE A 179 -15.13 -7.66 12.01
C ILE A 179 -15.95 -8.95 12.16
N LEU A 180 -15.95 -9.78 11.12
CA LEU A 180 -16.65 -11.07 11.09
C LEU A 180 -15.71 -12.21 11.51
N ALA A 181 -15.55 -12.40 12.82
CA ALA A 181 -14.65 -13.41 13.38
C ALA A 181 -15.19 -14.03 14.68
N PRO A 182 -16.20 -14.92 14.58
CA PRO A 182 -16.92 -15.46 15.75
C PRO A 182 -16.02 -16.24 16.73
N ASP A 183 -14.96 -16.88 16.21
CA ASP A 183 -14.04 -17.70 17.01
C ASP A 183 -12.78 -16.92 17.46
N ALA A 184 -12.71 -15.61 17.24
CA ALA A 184 -11.54 -14.80 17.53
C ALA A 184 -11.85 -13.69 18.55
N ALA A 185 -10.91 -13.47 19.46
CA ALA A 185 -10.93 -12.32 20.35
C ALA A 185 -10.36 -11.10 19.62
N VAL A 186 -11.15 -10.02 19.55
CA VAL A 186 -10.69 -8.72 19.09
C VAL A 186 -10.13 -7.93 20.27
N SER A 187 -9.02 -7.23 20.06
CA SER A 187 -8.41 -6.37 21.06
C SER A 187 -7.88 -5.11 20.40
N THR A 188 -8.15 -3.97 21.04
CA THR A 188 -7.90 -2.64 20.50
C THR A 188 -7.42 -1.70 21.60
N VAL A 189 -6.80 -0.58 21.21
CA VAL A 189 -6.42 0.49 22.14
C VAL A 189 -7.10 1.78 21.68
N GLY A 190 -7.89 2.39 22.56
CA GLY A 190 -8.56 3.67 22.27
C GLY A 190 -9.85 3.57 21.44
N LEU A 191 -10.25 2.36 21.03
CA LEU A 191 -11.51 2.11 20.32
C LEU A 191 -12.59 1.61 21.28
N ARG A 192 -13.85 1.83 20.91
CA ARG A 192 -15.02 1.22 21.56
C ARG A 192 -15.39 -0.04 20.80
N GLU A 193 -15.71 -1.09 21.55
CA GLU A 193 -16.02 -2.41 21.04
C GLU A 193 -17.44 -2.82 21.47
N SER A 194 -18.21 -3.34 20.52
CA SER A 194 -19.49 -3.99 20.78
C SER A 194 -19.53 -5.31 20.02
N SER A 195 -19.79 -6.41 20.70
CA SER A 195 -19.89 -7.74 20.07
C SER A 195 -21.27 -8.34 20.28
N ASP A 196 -21.80 -8.98 19.24
CA ASP A 196 -23.05 -9.74 19.25
C ASP A 196 -22.85 -11.26 19.24
N GLY A 197 -21.59 -11.71 19.31
CA GLY A 197 -21.18 -13.12 19.29
C GLY A 197 -20.77 -13.63 17.90
N ASP A 198 -21.31 -13.07 16.82
CA ASP A 198 -20.94 -13.42 15.45
C ASP A 198 -19.99 -12.40 14.83
N SER A 199 -20.07 -11.16 15.29
CA SER A 199 -19.29 -10.03 14.83
C SER A 199 -18.79 -9.17 16.00
N THR A 200 -17.79 -8.36 15.70
CA THR A 200 -17.31 -7.29 16.57
C THR A 200 -17.34 -5.98 15.81
N THR A 201 -18.15 -5.06 16.28
CA THR A 201 -18.26 -3.70 15.75
C THR A 201 -17.33 -2.77 16.52
N LEU A 202 -16.53 -2.01 15.79
CA LEU A 202 -15.60 -1.03 16.32
C LEU A 202 -16.05 0.39 15.96
N THR A 203 -15.90 1.30 16.93
CA THR A 203 -15.99 2.75 16.71
C THR A 203 -14.80 3.46 17.33
N GLY A 204 -14.31 4.51 16.68
CA GLY A 204 -13.07 5.17 17.06
C GLY A 204 -13.03 6.66 16.74
N PRO A 205 -12.04 7.38 17.30
CA PRO A 205 -11.73 8.72 16.85
C PRO A 205 -11.07 8.70 15.46
N VAL A 206 -11.05 9.86 14.80
CA VAL A 206 -10.31 10.09 13.56
C VAL A 206 -8.84 9.64 13.68
N GLY A 207 -8.33 9.02 12.61
CA GLY A 207 -6.98 8.47 12.53
C GLY A 207 -6.94 6.98 12.20
N VAL A 208 -5.73 6.46 12.09
CA VAL A 208 -5.44 5.02 11.88
C VAL A 208 -5.12 4.36 13.22
N HIS A 209 -5.74 3.20 13.46
CA HIS A 209 -5.68 2.48 14.73
C HIS A 209 -5.35 1.00 14.51
N PRO A 210 -4.36 0.45 15.24
CA PRO A 210 -4.04 -0.97 15.16
C PRO A 210 -5.08 -1.81 15.91
N VAL A 211 -5.53 -2.89 15.27
CA VAL A 211 -6.43 -3.90 15.81
C VAL A 211 -5.72 -5.25 15.85
N ARG A 212 -5.92 -6.00 16.92
CA ARG A 212 -5.39 -7.36 17.09
C ARG A 212 -6.53 -8.37 17.17
N LEU A 213 -6.47 -9.38 16.32
CA LEU A 213 -7.41 -10.49 16.24
C LEU A 213 -6.69 -11.77 16.68
N SER A 214 -7.15 -12.41 17.76
CA SER A 214 -6.51 -13.59 18.33
C SER A 214 -7.43 -14.80 18.26
N ASP A 215 -7.01 -15.84 17.55
CA ASP A 215 -7.71 -17.12 17.44
C ASP A 215 -6.80 -18.29 17.83
N ALA A 216 -7.25 -19.53 17.59
CA ALA A 216 -6.46 -20.73 17.85
C ALA A 216 -5.18 -20.86 16.98
N ARG A 217 -5.08 -20.09 15.91
CA ARG A 217 -3.91 -20.05 15.00
C ARG A 217 -2.88 -19.01 15.45
N GLY A 218 -3.31 -18.03 16.25
CA GLY A 218 -2.46 -17.03 16.90
C GLY A 218 -3.06 -15.63 16.82
N THR A 219 -2.23 -14.62 17.06
CA THR A 219 -2.65 -13.21 16.96
C THR A 219 -2.26 -12.63 15.61
N THR A 220 -3.22 -12.00 14.92
CA THR A 220 -3.01 -11.21 13.70
C THR A 220 -3.28 -9.73 13.98
N SER A 221 -2.43 -8.82 13.49
CA SER A 221 -2.57 -7.36 13.59
C SER A 221 -2.87 -6.74 12.24
N PHE A 222 -3.74 -5.73 12.21
CA PHE A 222 -4.09 -4.95 11.03
C PHE A 222 -4.58 -3.55 11.44
N ASP A 223 -4.67 -2.64 10.47
CA ASP A 223 -5.11 -1.27 10.70
C ASP A 223 -6.58 -1.09 10.31
N VAL A 224 -7.32 -0.34 11.15
CA VAL A 224 -8.61 0.27 10.80
C VAL A 224 -8.51 1.78 10.98
N GLY A 225 -9.44 2.57 10.44
CA GLY A 225 -9.40 4.01 10.68
C GLY A 225 -10.66 4.76 10.37
N TRP A 226 -10.72 5.97 10.92
CA TRP A 226 -11.78 6.94 10.70
C TRP A 226 -11.20 8.19 10.06
N HIS A 227 -11.87 8.72 9.05
CA HIS A 227 -11.41 9.92 8.34
C HIS A 227 -12.49 11.00 8.32
N LEU A 228 -12.04 12.25 8.31
CA LEU A 228 -12.90 13.41 8.04
C LEU A 228 -13.34 13.41 6.57
N GLN A 229 -14.28 14.29 6.23
CA GLN A 229 -14.60 14.53 4.82
C GLN A 229 -13.42 15.21 4.12
N PRO A 230 -13.16 14.94 2.82
CA PRO A 230 -12.06 15.56 2.09
C PRO A 230 -12.05 17.10 2.17
N SER A 231 -13.24 17.73 2.21
CA SER A 231 -13.42 19.17 2.35
C SER A 231 -12.94 19.72 3.70
N GLU A 232 -13.14 18.97 4.79
CA GLU A 232 -12.71 19.35 6.14
C GLU A 232 -11.18 19.27 6.24
N ILE A 233 -10.59 18.19 5.71
CA ILE A 233 -9.13 18.01 5.64
C ILE A 233 -8.50 19.14 4.79
N ALA A 234 -9.12 19.48 3.67
CA ALA A 234 -8.66 20.57 2.80
C ALA A 234 -8.64 21.92 3.53
N ALA A 235 -9.70 22.23 4.29
CA ALA A 235 -9.78 23.48 5.04
C ALA A 235 -8.63 23.65 6.05
N GLU A 236 -8.20 22.57 6.70
CA GLU A 236 -7.04 22.58 7.59
C GLU A 236 -5.72 22.68 6.82
N ALA A 237 -5.62 21.98 5.69
CA ALA A 237 -4.41 21.94 4.87
C ALA A 237 -4.08 23.29 4.18
N VAL A 238 -5.08 24.12 3.85
CA VAL A 238 -4.89 25.42 3.19
C VAL A 238 -3.88 26.30 3.94
N GLY A 239 -3.98 26.37 5.28
CA GLY A 239 -3.12 27.22 6.10
C GLY A 239 -1.65 26.80 6.13
N ALA A 240 -1.35 25.55 5.75
CA ALA A 240 0.00 24.99 5.69
C ALA A 240 0.56 24.92 4.25
N ALA A 241 -0.21 25.34 3.24
CA ALA A 241 0.21 25.30 1.85
C ALA A 241 1.49 26.12 1.61
N ARG A 242 2.42 25.57 0.83
CA ARG A 242 3.73 26.18 0.56
C ARG A 242 3.73 27.14 -0.64
N SER A 243 2.64 27.18 -1.39
CA SER A 243 2.46 28.07 -2.54
C SER A 243 0.99 28.48 -2.67
N ASP A 244 0.80 29.66 -3.23
CA ASP A 244 -0.52 30.24 -3.47
C ASP A 244 -1.35 29.39 -4.45
N ASP A 245 -0.71 28.81 -5.47
CA ASP A 245 -1.32 27.86 -6.39
C ASP A 245 -1.92 26.63 -5.69
N LEU A 246 -1.19 26.09 -4.71
CA LEU A 246 -1.62 24.91 -3.96
C LEU A 246 -2.76 25.29 -3.00
N ALA A 247 -2.66 26.45 -2.35
CA ALA A 247 -3.73 26.99 -1.52
C ALA A 247 -5.01 27.22 -2.34
N ALA A 248 -4.90 27.79 -3.55
CA ALA A 248 -6.01 28.01 -4.47
C ALA A 248 -6.71 26.71 -4.84
N TRP A 249 -5.93 25.66 -5.18
CA TRP A 249 -6.48 24.34 -5.47
C TRP A 249 -7.21 23.74 -4.26
N LEU A 250 -6.58 23.72 -3.09
CA LEU A 250 -7.18 23.19 -1.86
C LEU A 250 -8.49 23.92 -1.52
N HIS A 251 -8.52 25.25 -1.69
CA HIS A 251 -9.68 26.08 -1.43
C HIS A 251 -10.85 25.75 -2.37
N VAL A 252 -10.61 25.72 -3.68
CA VAL A 252 -11.68 25.51 -4.67
C VAL A 252 -12.10 24.04 -4.78
N ALA A 253 -11.18 23.09 -4.63
CA ALA A 253 -11.48 21.67 -4.71
C ALA A 253 -12.11 21.12 -3.42
N GLY A 254 -11.74 21.68 -2.25
CA GLY A 254 -12.38 21.35 -0.96
C GLY A 254 -13.79 21.93 -0.80
N SER A 255 -14.21 22.84 -1.68
CA SER A 255 -15.53 23.46 -1.62
C SER A 255 -16.60 22.56 -2.25
N ALA A 256 -17.33 21.80 -1.42
CA ALA A 256 -18.42 20.91 -1.85
C ALA A 256 -19.65 21.63 -2.47
N ARG A 257 -19.67 22.97 -2.47
CA ARG A 257 -20.74 23.80 -3.04
C ARG A 257 -20.13 24.95 -3.83
N ARG A 258 -20.94 25.51 -4.74
CA ARG A 258 -20.65 26.76 -5.43
C ARG A 258 -20.16 27.78 -4.40
N VAL A 259 -18.94 28.30 -4.57
CA VAL A 259 -18.41 29.35 -3.70
C VAL A 259 -19.18 30.63 -4.03
N GLU A 260 -20.13 31.00 -3.18
CA GLU A 260 -20.95 32.21 -3.33
C GLU A 260 -20.50 33.33 -2.37
N ASP A 261 -19.62 33.02 -1.42
CA ASP A 261 -19.06 34.02 -0.52
C ASP A 261 -18.07 34.92 -1.27
N ARG A 262 -18.39 36.20 -1.31
CA ARG A 262 -17.63 37.21 -2.04
C ARG A 262 -16.22 37.38 -1.49
N ALA A 263 -16.01 37.23 -0.18
CA ALA A 263 -14.67 37.34 0.39
C ALA A 263 -13.77 36.17 -0.05
N ALA A 264 -14.33 34.95 -0.09
CA ALA A 264 -13.65 33.77 -0.59
C ALA A 264 -13.37 33.85 -2.10
N LEU A 265 -14.29 34.41 -2.88
CA LEU A 265 -14.08 34.66 -4.32
C LEU A 265 -12.99 35.71 -4.57
N ASP A 266 -12.95 36.79 -3.80
CA ASP A 266 -11.91 37.82 -3.91
C ASP A 266 -10.52 37.25 -3.53
N GLU A 267 -10.45 36.39 -2.50
CA GLU A 267 -9.22 35.69 -2.12
C GLU A 267 -8.76 34.72 -3.21
N LEU A 268 -9.66 33.91 -3.76
CA LEU A 268 -9.37 32.99 -4.85
C LEU A 268 -8.90 33.72 -6.13
N ASP A 269 -9.54 34.85 -6.48
CA ASP A 269 -9.13 35.67 -7.63
C ASP A 269 -7.71 36.22 -7.46
N MET A 270 -7.36 36.68 -6.25
CA MET A 270 -5.99 37.13 -5.95
C MET A 270 -4.98 35.98 -6.07
N LEU A 271 -5.27 34.80 -5.52
CA LEU A 271 -4.36 33.65 -5.59
C LEU A 271 -4.13 33.20 -7.04
N LEU A 272 -5.20 33.17 -7.87
CA LEU A 272 -5.13 32.73 -9.27
C LEU A 272 -4.40 33.73 -10.18
N GLY A 273 -4.42 35.02 -9.85
CA GLY A 273 -3.80 36.06 -10.67
C GLY A 273 -2.31 35.82 -10.93
N GLU A 274 -1.55 35.46 -9.89
CA GLU A 274 -0.11 35.14 -10.03
C GLU A 274 0.12 33.78 -10.70
N SER A 275 -0.77 32.82 -10.47
CA SER A 275 -0.69 31.47 -11.04
C SER A 275 -0.67 31.43 -12.57
N PHE A 276 -1.36 32.36 -13.25
CA PHE A 276 -1.45 32.35 -14.70
C PHE A 276 -0.23 32.96 -15.41
N GLU A 277 0.56 33.80 -14.73
CA GLU A 277 1.80 34.36 -15.27
C GLU A 277 2.93 33.31 -15.30
N ALA A 278 2.96 32.42 -14.30
CA ALA A 278 3.89 31.31 -14.20
C ALA A 278 3.14 29.99 -13.91
N PRO A 279 2.50 29.39 -14.94
CA PRO A 279 1.59 28.25 -14.75
C PRO A 279 2.22 27.07 -14.02
N THR A 280 1.53 26.59 -12.98
CA THR A 280 1.79 25.30 -12.34
C THR A 280 0.58 24.39 -12.48
N LEU A 281 0.74 23.09 -12.19
CA LEU A 281 -0.38 22.14 -12.19
C LEU A 281 -1.53 22.63 -11.32
N TRP A 282 -1.23 23.01 -10.07
CA TRP A 282 -2.25 23.36 -9.09
C TRP A 282 -2.97 24.66 -9.45
N GLY A 283 -2.25 25.68 -9.92
CA GLY A 283 -2.85 26.94 -10.36
C GLY A 283 -3.77 26.75 -11.56
N VAL A 284 -3.35 25.93 -12.54
CA VAL A 284 -4.19 25.59 -13.70
C VAL A 284 -5.44 24.82 -13.27
N LEU A 285 -5.29 23.76 -12.46
CA LEU A 285 -6.43 22.97 -11.97
C LEU A 285 -7.40 23.82 -11.14
N ALA A 286 -6.87 24.70 -10.29
CA ALA A 286 -7.65 25.63 -9.50
C ALA A 286 -8.44 26.59 -10.40
N GLY A 287 -7.80 27.20 -11.40
CA GLY A 287 -8.46 28.09 -12.36
C GLY A 287 -9.54 27.40 -13.19
N LEU A 288 -9.29 26.18 -13.66
CA LEU A 288 -10.28 25.37 -14.39
C LEU A 288 -11.49 25.01 -13.52
N ARG A 289 -11.25 24.55 -12.28
CA ARG A 289 -12.32 24.24 -11.33
C ARG A 289 -13.08 25.51 -10.93
N ALA A 290 -12.39 26.62 -10.69
CA ALA A 290 -13.01 27.90 -10.38
C ALA A 290 -13.94 28.37 -11.51
N ALA A 291 -13.49 28.28 -12.77
CA ALA A 291 -14.32 28.63 -13.92
C ALA A 291 -15.57 27.74 -14.05
N ALA A 292 -15.49 26.46 -13.64
CA ALA A 292 -16.60 25.53 -13.68
C ALA A 292 -17.58 25.70 -12.50
N THR A 293 -17.09 26.11 -11.33
CA THR A 293 -17.83 26.04 -10.06
C THR A 293 -18.12 27.40 -9.42
N THR A 294 -17.66 28.51 -10.00
CA THR A 294 -17.85 29.86 -9.45
C THR A 294 -18.40 30.83 -10.49
N GLU A 295 -18.42 32.13 -10.18
CA GLU A 295 -18.73 33.20 -11.15
C GLU A 295 -17.47 33.92 -11.66
N LEU A 296 -16.26 33.46 -11.28
CA LEU A 296 -15.01 34.09 -11.70
C LEU A 296 -14.78 33.91 -13.21
N PRO A 297 -14.48 34.99 -13.95
CA PRO A 297 -14.32 34.97 -15.41
C PRO A 297 -12.93 34.46 -15.88
N VAL A 298 -12.33 33.51 -15.16
CA VAL A 298 -10.95 33.05 -15.34
C VAL A 298 -10.77 31.92 -16.36
N GLY A 299 -11.86 31.40 -16.93
CA GLY A 299 -11.80 30.18 -17.77
C GLY A 299 -10.94 30.31 -19.03
N GLY A 300 -10.88 31.50 -19.63
CA GLY A 300 -10.02 31.74 -20.80
C GLY A 300 -8.53 31.77 -20.44
N GLU A 301 -8.20 32.39 -19.31
CA GLU A 301 -6.82 32.49 -18.80
C GLU A 301 -6.33 31.13 -18.30
N ALA A 302 -7.17 30.39 -17.57
CA ALA A 302 -6.87 29.04 -17.11
C ALA A 302 -6.61 28.07 -18.28
N ALA A 303 -7.40 28.14 -19.35
CA ALA A 303 -7.18 27.33 -20.54
C ALA A 303 -5.86 27.69 -21.25
N ALA A 304 -5.54 28.98 -21.37
CA ALA A 304 -4.29 29.44 -21.96
C ALA A 304 -3.07 29.04 -21.10
N ALA A 305 -3.19 29.10 -19.77
CA ALA A 305 -2.17 28.64 -18.84
C ALA A 305 -1.93 27.12 -18.92
N ALA A 306 -3.01 26.34 -19.08
CA ALA A 306 -2.92 24.91 -19.33
C ALA A 306 -2.16 24.59 -20.63
N ASP A 307 -2.50 25.28 -21.72
CA ASP A 307 -1.81 25.14 -23.01
C ASP A 307 -0.33 25.52 -22.90
N ALA A 308 0.01 26.58 -22.16
CA ALA A 308 1.39 26.99 -21.92
C ALA A 308 2.17 25.95 -21.11
N LEU A 309 1.56 25.39 -20.06
CA LEU A 309 2.16 24.33 -19.23
C LEU A 309 2.46 23.07 -20.06
N LEU A 310 1.55 22.68 -20.94
CA LEU A 310 1.72 21.54 -21.85
C LEU A 310 2.74 21.83 -22.95
N ALA A 311 2.78 23.05 -23.48
CA ALA A 311 3.77 23.43 -24.50
C ALA A 311 5.20 23.43 -23.95
N ALA A 312 5.37 23.76 -22.67
CA ALA A 312 6.65 23.70 -21.99
C ALA A 312 7.16 22.26 -21.83
N ASP A 313 6.27 21.29 -21.60
CA ASP A 313 6.61 19.87 -21.55
C ASP A 313 5.54 18.96 -22.18
N PRO A 314 5.55 18.77 -23.51
CA PRO A 314 4.52 18.00 -24.23
C PRO A 314 4.48 16.51 -23.89
N GLY A 315 5.51 15.98 -23.23
CA GLY A 315 5.61 14.59 -22.77
C GLY A 315 5.29 14.42 -21.28
N SER A 316 4.81 15.48 -20.63
CA SER A 316 4.54 15.48 -19.20
C SER A 316 3.38 14.55 -18.83
N GLU A 317 3.48 13.95 -17.65
CA GLU A 317 2.39 13.26 -16.96
C GLU A 317 1.16 14.13 -16.70
N LEU A 318 1.31 15.45 -16.81
CA LEU A 318 0.21 16.40 -16.61
C LEU A 318 -0.77 16.43 -17.80
N ALA A 319 -0.32 16.01 -18.99
CA ALA A 319 -1.15 15.97 -20.19
C ALA A 319 -2.45 15.17 -20.01
N PRO A 320 -2.42 13.90 -19.55
CA PRO A 320 -3.65 13.15 -19.33
C PRO A 320 -4.53 13.72 -18.20
N ILE A 321 -3.95 14.27 -17.14
CA ILE A 321 -4.69 14.92 -16.06
C ILE A 321 -5.50 16.11 -16.62
N LEU A 322 -4.84 16.98 -17.38
CA LEU A 322 -5.48 18.17 -17.96
C LEU A 322 -6.49 17.81 -19.06
N MET A 323 -6.27 16.75 -19.83
CA MET A 323 -7.27 16.22 -20.78
C MET A 323 -8.54 15.76 -20.08
N ALA A 324 -8.41 15.03 -18.96
CA ALA A 324 -9.56 14.60 -18.17
C ALA A 324 -10.37 15.78 -17.62
N GLN A 325 -9.72 16.93 -17.41
CA GLN A 325 -10.37 18.19 -17.01
C GLN A 325 -10.91 19.01 -18.21
N GLY A 326 -10.98 18.41 -19.41
CA GLY A 326 -11.62 19.02 -20.59
C GLY A 326 -10.74 19.99 -21.37
N VAL A 327 -9.44 20.06 -21.10
CA VAL A 327 -8.49 20.89 -21.86
C VAL A 327 -8.22 20.27 -23.23
N ARG A 328 -8.27 21.08 -24.29
CA ARG A 328 -8.00 20.63 -25.67
C ARG A 328 -6.50 20.47 -25.89
N VAL A 329 -6.03 19.23 -25.95
CA VAL A 329 -4.62 18.93 -26.19
C VAL A 329 -4.34 18.73 -27.68
N THR A 330 -3.60 19.67 -28.29
CA THR A 330 -3.00 19.52 -29.62
C THR A 330 -1.59 18.93 -29.53
N VAL A 331 -1.46 17.73 -28.97
CA VAL A 331 -0.20 16.98 -28.97
C VAL A 331 -0.26 15.96 -30.09
N GLY A 332 0.58 16.15 -31.12
CA GLY A 332 0.70 15.18 -32.20
C GLY A 332 1.45 13.92 -31.73
N PRO A 333 1.06 12.71 -32.15
CA PRO A 333 1.71 11.45 -31.76
C PRO A 333 3.21 11.36 -32.14
N GLU A 334 3.72 12.29 -32.95
CA GLU A 334 5.13 12.39 -33.30
C GLU A 334 5.96 13.12 -32.24
N ALA A 335 5.38 14.03 -31.45
CA ALA A 335 6.09 14.75 -30.39
C ALA A 335 6.44 13.86 -29.18
N ALA A 336 5.72 12.76 -29.00
CA ALA A 336 5.97 11.75 -27.96
C ALA A 336 7.02 10.69 -28.36
N ARG A 337 7.27 10.51 -29.67
CA ARG A 337 8.20 9.49 -30.19
C ARG A 337 9.66 9.95 -30.08
N GLY A 338 10.27 9.78 -28.91
CA GLY A 338 11.71 9.99 -28.78
C GLY A 338 12.25 10.17 -27.36
N ARG A 339 11.40 10.16 -26.33
CA ARG A 339 11.84 10.30 -24.94
C ARG A 339 11.90 8.94 -24.24
N PRO A 340 13.02 8.58 -23.59
CA PRO A 340 13.11 7.38 -22.79
C PRO A 340 12.51 7.62 -21.38
N ALA A 341 11.76 6.63 -20.89
CA ALA A 341 11.08 6.52 -19.59
C ALA A 341 9.77 7.33 -19.43
N MET A 342 8.67 6.56 -19.48
CA MET A 342 7.25 6.91 -19.31
C MET A 342 6.62 7.80 -20.39
N ASP A 343 6.31 7.16 -21.53
CA ASP A 343 5.23 7.60 -22.40
C ASP A 343 3.90 7.44 -21.62
N TRP A 344 3.47 8.49 -20.92
CA TRP A 344 2.24 8.47 -20.11
C TRP A 344 0.99 8.17 -20.92
N TRP A 345 1.03 8.41 -22.24
CA TRP A 345 0.00 7.95 -23.15
C TRP A 345 -0.01 6.43 -23.22
N ALA A 346 1.15 5.79 -23.32
CA ALA A 346 1.27 4.34 -23.20
C ALA A 346 0.92 3.80 -21.81
N VAL A 347 0.88 4.63 -20.76
CA VAL A 347 0.39 4.25 -19.41
C VAL A 347 -1.15 4.24 -19.34
N LEU A 348 -1.83 4.96 -20.23
CA LEU A 348 -3.30 4.96 -20.34
C LEU A 348 -3.83 4.16 -21.53
N THR A 349 -2.98 3.85 -22.52
CA THR A 349 -3.40 3.17 -23.77
C THR A 349 -2.54 1.96 -24.13
N GLY A 350 -1.67 1.53 -23.21
CA GLY A 350 -0.79 0.37 -23.37
C GLY A 350 -1.51 -0.97 -23.21
N ASP A 351 -0.73 -2.04 -23.11
CA ASP A 351 -1.26 -3.37 -22.82
C ASP A 351 -2.00 -3.39 -21.48
N TYR A 352 -3.28 -3.76 -21.51
CA TYR A 352 -4.19 -3.64 -20.38
C TYR A 352 -3.68 -4.37 -19.14
N GLU A 353 -3.20 -5.61 -19.28
CA GLU A 353 -2.77 -6.43 -18.14
C GLU A 353 -1.47 -5.89 -17.52
N THR A 354 -0.50 -5.51 -18.36
CA THR A 354 0.74 -4.88 -17.89
C THR A 354 0.45 -3.58 -17.13
N LEU A 355 -0.50 -2.78 -17.63
CA LEU A 355 -0.88 -1.51 -16.99
C LEU A 355 -1.66 -1.72 -15.71
N ARG A 356 -2.61 -2.66 -15.69
CA ARG A 356 -3.36 -3.03 -14.49
C ARG A 356 -2.42 -3.36 -13.34
N HIS A 357 -1.40 -4.19 -13.55
CA HIS A 357 -0.44 -4.52 -12.50
C HIS A 357 0.35 -3.31 -12.02
N ARG A 358 0.78 -2.43 -12.92
CA ARG A 358 1.47 -1.18 -12.57
C ARG A 358 0.58 -0.22 -11.77
N VAL A 359 -0.70 -0.12 -12.11
CA VAL A 359 -1.65 0.72 -11.36
C VAL A 359 -1.90 0.14 -9.96
N LEU A 360 -1.99 -1.19 -9.84
CA LEU A 360 -2.08 -1.84 -8.53
C LEU A 360 -0.84 -1.57 -7.66
N GLU A 361 0.36 -1.53 -8.25
CA GLU A 361 1.58 -1.14 -7.51
C GLU A 361 1.45 0.27 -6.90
N TRP A 362 0.88 1.24 -7.62
CA TRP A 362 0.71 2.62 -7.12
C TRP A 362 -0.24 2.76 -5.93
N VAL A 363 -1.05 1.74 -5.68
CA VAL A 363 -2.00 1.69 -4.56
C VAL A 363 -1.68 0.53 -3.62
N ASP A 364 -0.42 0.07 -3.62
CA ASP A 364 0.10 -1.03 -2.80
C ASP A 364 -0.82 -2.28 -2.81
N TYR A 365 -1.42 -2.55 -3.97
CA TYR A 365 -2.39 -3.63 -4.22
C TYR A 365 -3.63 -3.59 -3.29
N GLY A 366 -3.89 -2.46 -2.63
CA GLY A 366 -4.97 -2.30 -1.66
C GLY A 366 -4.77 -3.12 -0.38
N LEU A 367 -3.55 -3.61 -0.13
CA LEU A 367 -3.28 -4.46 1.03
C LEU A 367 -3.27 -3.64 2.32
N THR A 368 -3.74 -4.25 3.41
CA THR A 368 -3.43 -3.79 4.75
C THR A 368 -1.95 -4.07 5.03
N THR A 369 -1.08 -3.10 4.74
CA THR A 369 0.38 -3.27 4.88
C THR A 369 0.83 -2.98 6.31
N SER A 370 1.82 -3.75 6.79
CA SER A 370 2.56 -3.46 8.04
C SER A 370 3.67 -2.41 7.85
N VAL A 371 3.78 -1.85 6.65
CA VAL A 371 4.71 -0.79 6.26
C VAL A 371 3.88 0.46 5.96
N PRO A 372 4.37 1.68 6.25
CA PRO A 372 3.76 2.89 5.71
C PRO A 372 3.55 2.76 4.20
N PRO A 373 2.46 3.34 3.64
CA PRO A 373 2.21 3.28 2.21
C PRO A 373 3.44 3.80 1.45
N VAL A 374 3.90 3.01 0.47
CA VAL A 374 5.08 3.35 -0.33
C VAL A 374 4.73 4.47 -1.32
N HIS A 375 3.46 4.49 -1.75
CA HIS A 375 2.92 5.46 -2.67
C HIS A 375 1.93 6.40 -1.95
N GLY A 376 2.12 7.70 -2.14
CA GLY A 376 1.21 8.73 -1.63
C GLY A 376 -0.08 8.86 -2.45
N ALA A 377 -0.89 9.85 -2.10
CA ALA A 377 -2.15 10.22 -2.74
C ALA A 377 -2.03 10.47 -4.25
N ARG A 378 -0.84 10.87 -4.72
CA ARG A 378 -0.57 10.98 -6.15
C ARG A 378 -0.81 9.66 -6.90
N GLY A 379 -0.39 8.51 -6.33
CA GLY A 379 -0.61 7.20 -6.92
C GLY A 379 -2.10 6.85 -7.04
N VAL A 380 -2.87 7.22 -6.00
CA VAL A 380 -4.32 7.07 -5.98
C VAL A 380 -5.00 7.92 -7.05
N ALA A 381 -4.62 9.19 -7.21
CA ALA A 381 -5.16 10.05 -8.26
C ALA A 381 -4.89 9.47 -9.66
N LEU A 382 -3.67 9.00 -9.91
CA LEU A 382 -3.33 8.35 -11.18
C LEU A 382 -4.11 7.06 -11.42
N ALA A 383 -4.36 6.26 -10.37
CA ALA A 383 -5.19 5.07 -10.47
C ALA A 383 -6.66 5.42 -10.80
N CYS A 384 -7.19 6.50 -10.24
CA CYS A 384 -8.53 7.01 -10.55
C CYS A 384 -8.64 7.48 -12.01
N LEU A 385 -7.61 8.17 -12.51
CA LEU A 385 -7.54 8.57 -13.92
C LEU A 385 -7.52 7.35 -14.85
N TRP A 386 -6.75 6.32 -14.50
CA TRP A 386 -6.74 5.07 -15.26
C TRP A 386 -8.13 4.41 -15.26
N LEU A 387 -8.80 4.36 -14.10
CA LEU A 387 -10.16 3.83 -13.97
C LEU A 387 -11.16 4.60 -14.83
N ALA A 388 -11.06 5.92 -14.92
CA ALA A 388 -11.97 6.75 -15.72
C ALA A 388 -11.86 6.53 -17.24
N VAL A 389 -10.72 6.07 -17.74
CA VAL A 389 -10.44 5.92 -19.18
C VAL A 389 -10.67 4.49 -19.69
N HIS A 390 -10.72 3.50 -18.81
CA HIS A 390 -10.87 2.09 -19.18
C HIS A 390 -12.31 1.57 -18.99
N GLU A 391 -12.71 0.61 -19.81
CA GLU A 391 -14.04 -0.02 -19.75
C GLU A 391 -14.19 -0.99 -18.56
N GLN A 392 -15.44 -1.30 -18.21
CA GLN A 392 -15.78 -2.22 -17.11
C GLN A 392 -15.35 -3.67 -17.40
N SER A 393 -14.37 -4.13 -16.62
CA SER A 393 -13.88 -5.51 -16.58
C SER A 393 -13.69 -5.98 -15.13
N GLU A 394 -13.52 -7.28 -14.91
CA GLU A 394 -13.19 -7.82 -13.58
C GLU A 394 -11.87 -7.25 -13.03
N GLY A 395 -10.87 -7.05 -13.90
CA GLY A 395 -9.59 -6.43 -13.54
C GLY A 395 -9.74 -4.96 -13.14
N GLN A 396 -10.71 -4.24 -13.71
CA GLN A 396 -11.01 -2.86 -13.32
C GLN A 396 -11.63 -2.80 -11.91
N LEU A 397 -12.53 -3.72 -11.58
CA LEU A 397 -13.12 -3.82 -10.23
C LEU A 397 -12.06 -4.13 -9.17
N GLU A 398 -11.05 -4.92 -9.53
CA GLU A 398 -9.90 -5.20 -8.68
C GLU A 398 -9.11 -3.93 -8.36
N VAL A 399 -8.75 -3.15 -9.39
CA VAL A 399 -8.09 -1.86 -9.23
C VAL A 399 -8.96 -0.89 -8.42
N ALA A 400 -10.25 -0.79 -8.73
CA ALA A 400 -11.17 0.12 -8.04
C ALA A 400 -11.24 -0.17 -6.52
N ARG A 401 -11.34 -1.44 -6.12
CA ARG A 401 -11.33 -1.82 -4.70
C ARG A 401 -10.02 -1.43 -4.01
N ALA A 402 -8.87 -1.70 -4.65
CA ALA A 402 -7.57 -1.34 -4.13
C ALA A 402 -7.39 0.18 -3.98
N THR A 403 -7.82 0.93 -5.00
CA THR A 403 -7.78 2.40 -5.03
C THR A 403 -8.66 3.01 -3.95
N VAL A 404 -9.92 2.58 -3.82
CA VAL A 404 -10.85 3.11 -2.80
C VAL A 404 -10.34 2.86 -1.39
N ARG A 405 -9.79 1.68 -1.11
CA ARG A 405 -9.25 1.40 0.22
C ARG A 405 -8.01 2.24 0.53
N THR A 406 -7.10 2.37 -0.43
CA THR A 406 -5.89 3.18 -0.26
C THR A 406 -6.23 4.66 -0.09
N PHE A 407 -7.19 5.15 -0.87
CA PHE A 407 -7.76 6.49 -0.74
C PHE A 407 -8.29 6.73 0.69
N ALA A 408 -9.18 5.84 1.19
CA ALA A 408 -9.74 5.98 2.52
C ALA A 408 -8.69 5.87 3.65
N ARG A 409 -7.66 5.03 3.47
CA ARG A 409 -6.52 4.95 4.41
C ARG A 409 -5.74 6.27 4.45
N LEU A 410 -5.43 6.85 3.29
CA LEU A 410 -4.70 8.12 3.20
C LEU A 410 -5.55 9.27 3.75
N LEU A 411 -6.87 9.28 3.54
CA LEU A 411 -7.76 10.21 4.21
C LEU A 411 -7.67 10.07 5.73
N ALA A 412 -7.66 8.85 6.29
CA ALA A 412 -7.56 8.63 7.73
C ALA A 412 -6.21 9.13 8.28
N ILE A 413 -5.11 8.96 7.54
CA ILE A 413 -3.78 9.49 7.90
C ILE A 413 -3.81 11.03 7.90
N HIS A 414 -4.26 11.63 6.81
CA HIS A 414 -4.23 13.09 6.63
C HIS A 414 -5.34 13.84 7.37
N SER A 415 -6.31 13.14 7.95
CA SER A 415 -7.27 13.75 8.88
C SER A 415 -6.65 14.07 10.25
N VAL A 416 -5.48 13.51 10.58
CA VAL A 416 -4.76 13.79 11.83
C VAL A 416 -3.60 14.76 11.61
N ASP A 417 -2.88 14.62 10.50
CA ASP A 417 -1.78 15.50 10.09
C ASP A 417 -1.90 15.81 8.59
N PRO A 418 -2.65 16.88 8.22
CA PRO A 418 -2.88 17.22 6.83
C PRO A 418 -1.57 17.65 6.14
N ASP A 419 -1.11 16.86 5.16
CA ASP A 419 -0.07 17.30 4.22
C ASP A 419 -0.75 17.99 3.03
N PRO A 420 -0.52 19.29 2.77
CA PRO A 420 -1.23 20.02 1.72
C PRO A 420 -1.05 19.44 0.32
N GLN A 421 0.11 18.87 0.02
CA GLN A 421 0.38 18.29 -1.30
C GLN A 421 -0.33 16.94 -1.46
N GLU A 422 -0.34 16.10 -0.42
CA GLU A 422 -1.06 14.83 -0.45
C GLU A 422 -2.57 15.05 -0.50
N VAL A 423 -3.10 15.99 0.31
CA VAL A 423 -4.53 16.34 0.30
C VAL A 423 -4.97 16.89 -1.05
N ALA A 424 -4.13 17.70 -1.71
CA ALA A 424 -4.42 18.18 -3.06
C ALA A 424 -4.59 17.05 -4.08
N TRP A 425 -3.76 16.01 -4.01
CA TRP A 425 -3.91 14.82 -4.84
C TRP A 425 -5.15 13.99 -4.47
N LEU A 426 -5.49 13.87 -3.18
CA LEU A 426 -6.73 13.20 -2.77
C LEU A 426 -7.96 13.91 -3.30
N LEU A 427 -8.02 15.25 -3.24
CA LEU A 427 -9.13 16.01 -3.82
C LEU A 427 -9.25 15.80 -5.33
N LEU A 428 -8.12 15.71 -6.04
CA LEU A 428 -8.15 15.38 -7.47
C LEU A 428 -8.70 13.97 -7.70
N ALA A 429 -8.30 12.98 -6.90
CA ALA A 429 -8.82 11.62 -6.97
C ALA A 429 -10.33 11.56 -6.69
N ASP A 430 -10.80 12.31 -5.69
CA ASP A 430 -12.21 12.39 -5.28
C ASP A 430 -13.12 12.84 -6.43
N THR A 431 -12.68 13.83 -7.22
CA THR A 431 -13.42 14.29 -8.42
C THR A 431 -13.66 13.18 -9.45
N TRP A 432 -12.82 12.15 -9.49
CA TRP A 432 -12.97 11.06 -10.46
C TRP A 432 -13.65 9.82 -9.88
N LEU A 433 -13.58 9.59 -8.56
CA LEU A 433 -14.20 8.44 -7.92
C LEU A 433 -15.71 8.62 -7.69
N PHE A 434 -16.17 9.84 -7.42
CA PHE A 434 -17.53 10.08 -6.94
C PHE A 434 -18.34 11.11 -7.74
N GLU A 435 -17.72 11.89 -8.64
CA GLU A 435 -18.42 12.83 -9.54
C GLU A 435 -18.63 12.30 -10.98
N ALA A 436 -18.14 11.08 -11.30
CA ALA A 436 -18.37 10.39 -12.58
C ALA A 436 -19.60 9.46 -12.54
#